data_AF-A0A9D5ZL61-F1
#
_entry.id   AF-A0A9D5ZL61-F1
#
_cell.length_a   1.000
_cell.length_b   1.000
_cell.length_c   1.000
_cell.angle_alpha   90.00
_cell.angle_beta   90.00
_cell.angle_gamma   90.00
#
_symmetry.space_group_name_H-M   'P 1'
#
loop_
_entity.id
_entity.type
_entity.pdbx_description
1 polymer ?
#
loop_
_entity_poly.entity_id
_entity_poly.type
_entity_poly.pdbx_seq_one_letter_code
_entity_poly.pdbx_strand_id
1 'polypeptide(L)'
;MRTKTLNPFAGVFFGLIFALIGSALVYYKAWPEYQNAKESLKWPTTEGVILNSEITESKDKKNHRVYKPHISFSFEISGKQYTSAQIYIGSETSSSGSHSEANVYIRKYPVGKKVMVYYSPTENGEALLEPGTKTGHYLLLGIGALFGLVGFGITLSSLLKIAVLATMLGVVVGAFFGKSKEDHRPTPQAPSSNNPSDYRKKISAVEKKLSSSNHNEGVQKGNNNCEINLDEEMSTFNKVSATNILPQDEPWKYQWIIKGEDKDYGPYTFEKVVDFFNQGKVKGQHRCSPASGGEIVNISTIVKKKAS
;
A
#
# COMPACT_ATOMS: atom_id res chain seq x y z
N MET A 1 -14.32 9.02 9.98
CA MET A 1 -13.80 9.07 8.61
C MET A 1 -13.10 7.74 8.31
N ARG A 2 -13.63 6.89 7.41
CA ARG A 2 -12.92 5.69 6.95
C ARG A 2 -11.73 6.13 6.11
N THR A 3 -10.51 6.02 6.63
CA THR A 3 -9.30 6.22 5.83
C THR A 3 -9.24 5.11 4.79
N LYS A 4 -9.49 5.41 3.52
CA LYS A 4 -9.22 4.47 2.43
C LYS A 4 -7.72 4.18 2.46
N THR A 5 -7.34 2.99 2.92
CA THR A 5 -5.94 2.57 2.96
C THR A 5 -5.44 2.41 1.53
N LEU A 6 -4.45 3.22 1.15
CA LEU A 6 -3.79 3.14 -0.16
C LEU A 6 -3.20 1.72 -0.35
N ASN A 7 -3.35 1.14 -1.55
CA ASN A 7 -2.77 -0.17 -1.88
C ASN A 7 -1.25 -0.14 -1.58
N PRO A 8 -0.72 -1.06 -0.75
CA PRO A 8 0.68 -1.01 -0.35
C PRO A 8 1.64 -1.16 -1.55
N PHE A 9 1.25 -1.86 -2.62
CA PHE A 9 2.05 -1.93 -3.85
C PHE A 9 2.16 -0.57 -4.55
N ALA A 10 1.06 0.18 -4.59
CA ALA A 10 1.08 1.55 -5.10
C ALA A 10 1.95 2.45 -4.22
N GLY A 11 1.91 2.25 -2.90
CA GLY A 11 2.78 2.94 -1.94
C GLY A 11 4.27 2.74 -2.24
N VAL A 12 4.71 1.50 -2.49
CA VAL A 12 6.10 1.23 -2.88
C VAL A 12 6.47 1.96 -4.18
N PHE A 13 5.62 1.88 -5.20
CA PHE A 13 5.88 2.54 -6.50
C PHE A 13 6.02 4.06 -6.35
N PHE A 14 5.05 4.73 -5.73
CA PHE A 14 5.10 6.18 -5.52
C PHE A 14 6.24 6.58 -4.59
N GLY A 15 6.49 5.82 -3.52
CA GLY A 15 7.59 6.07 -2.60
C GLY A 15 8.95 6.01 -3.30
N LEU A 16 9.17 5.02 -4.19
CA LEU A 16 10.39 4.91 -4.97
C LEU A 16 10.55 6.08 -5.94
N ILE A 17 9.48 6.50 -6.61
CA ILE A 17 9.52 7.70 -7.48
C ILE A 17 9.94 8.93 -6.69
N PHE A 18 9.31 9.20 -5.54
CA PHE A 18 9.66 10.34 -4.69
C PHE A 18 11.11 10.26 -4.19
N ALA A 19 11.56 9.08 -3.77
CA ALA A 19 12.93 8.85 -3.31
C ALA A 19 13.96 9.07 -4.42
N LEU A 20 13.67 8.58 -5.64
CA LEU A 20 14.54 8.75 -6.80
C LEU A 20 14.60 10.20 -7.25
N ILE A 21 13.46 10.91 -7.30
CA ILE A 21 13.42 12.33 -7.66
C ILE A 21 14.20 13.15 -6.62
N GLY A 22 13.94 12.93 -5.32
CA GLY A 22 14.65 13.63 -4.25
C GLY A 22 16.17 13.39 -4.31
N SER A 23 16.58 12.14 -4.49
CA SER A 23 17.99 11.76 -4.59
C SER A 23 18.65 12.34 -5.85
N ALA A 24 17.96 12.32 -6.99
CA ALA A 24 18.45 12.90 -8.23
C ALA A 24 18.62 14.43 -8.12
N LEU A 25 17.66 15.13 -7.49
CA LEU A 25 17.78 16.57 -7.23
C LEU A 25 18.99 16.90 -6.36
N VAL A 26 19.25 16.11 -5.31
CA VAL A 26 20.43 16.30 -4.48
C VAL A 26 21.70 16.01 -5.29
N TYR A 27 21.78 14.86 -5.96
CA TYR A 27 22.99 14.40 -6.62
C TYR A 27 23.39 15.25 -7.83
N TYR A 28 22.44 15.60 -8.70
CA TYR A 28 22.75 16.30 -9.96
C TYR A 28 22.73 17.82 -9.87
N LYS A 29 22.05 18.40 -8.87
CA LYS A 29 21.91 19.86 -8.74
C LYS A 29 22.46 20.39 -7.44
N ALA A 30 21.94 19.94 -6.31
CA ALA A 30 22.26 20.55 -5.03
C ALA A 30 23.70 20.29 -4.58
N TRP A 31 24.20 19.07 -4.80
CA TRP A 31 25.51 18.63 -4.35
C TRP A 31 26.67 19.30 -5.09
N PRO A 32 26.69 19.35 -6.44
CA PRO A 32 27.75 20.03 -7.18
C PRO A 32 27.76 21.54 -6.88
N GLU A 33 26.59 22.20 -6.86
CA GLU A 33 26.52 23.62 -6.54
C GLU A 33 27.03 23.93 -5.12
N TYR A 34 26.69 23.09 -4.15
CA TYR A 34 27.18 23.23 -2.77
C TYR A 34 28.69 23.05 -2.68
N GLN A 35 29.25 22.05 -3.37
CA GLN A 35 30.69 21.82 -3.40
C GLN A 35 31.43 23.00 -4.05
N ASN A 36 30.99 23.43 -5.24
CA ASN A 36 31.59 24.55 -5.95
C ASN A 36 31.49 25.85 -5.13
N ALA A 37 30.34 26.09 -4.48
CA ALA A 37 30.17 27.23 -3.58
C ALA A 37 31.15 27.18 -2.40
N LYS A 38 31.38 26.01 -1.81
CA LYS A 38 32.35 25.84 -0.72
C LYS A 38 33.79 26.03 -1.20
N GLU A 39 34.12 25.52 -2.38
CA GLU A 39 35.44 25.65 -2.99
C GLU A 39 35.75 27.09 -3.40
N SER A 40 34.73 27.87 -3.78
CA SER A 40 34.88 29.29 -4.13
C SER A 40 35.46 30.15 -3.01
N LEU A 41 35.36 29.71 -1.74
CA LEU A 41 36.03 30.38 -0.62
C LEU A 41 37.55 30.38 -0.73
N LYS A 42 38.12 29.47 -1.51
CA LYS A 42 39.56 29.33 -1.73
C LYS A 42 40.00 29.84 -3.10
N TRP A 43 39.07 30.37 -3.89
CA TRP A 43 39.40 30.89 -5.21
C TRP A 43 40.31 32.13 -5.08
N PRO A 44 41.29 32.27 -5.99
CA PRO A 44 42.10 33.48 -6.06
C PRO A 44 41.26 34.71 -6.37
N THR A 45 41.76 35.87 -5.98
CA THR A 45 41.05 37.15 -6.10
C THR A 45 41.80 38.14 -6.99
N THR A 46 41.06 38.95 -7.74
CA THR A 46 41.57 40.08 -8.52
C THR A 46 40.65 41.30 -8.37
N GLU A 47 41.14 42.48 -8.71
CA GLU A 47 40.28 43.67 -8.79
C GLU A 47 39.45 43.64 -10.08
N GLY A 48 38.18 44.05 -9.97
CA GLY A 48 37.26 44.20 -11.09
C GLY A 48 36.41 45.45 -10.97
N VAL A 49 35.66 45.74 -12.04
CA VAL A 49 34.77 46.92 -12.12
C VAL A 49 33.38 46.49 -12.58
N ILE A 50 32.35 46.98 -11.88
CA ILE A 50 30.97 46.76 -12.29
C ILE A 50 30.68 47.49 -13.61
N LEU A 51 30.25 46.75 -14.63
CA LEU A 51 29.90 47.26 -15.96
C LEU A 51 28.40 47.57 -16.08
N ASN A 52 27.54 46.69 -15.58
CA ASN A 52 26.09 46.85 -15.59
C ASN A 52 25.50 46.53 -14.22
N SER A 53 24.42 47.20 -13.84
CA SER A 53 23.71 46.96 -12.59
C SER A 53 22.25 47.42 -12.73
N GLU A 54 21.40 46.48 -13.12
CA GLU A 54 19.97 46.74 -13.35
C GLU A 54 19.08 45.61 -12.83
N ILE A 55 17.79 45.88 -12.67
CA ILE A 55 16.80 44.86 -12.31
C ILE A 55 16.05 44.45 -13.57
N THR A 56 16.14 43.19 -13.95
CA THR A 56 15.32 42.61 -15.01
C THR A 56 14.00 42.12 -14.41
N GLU A 57 12.88 42.56 -14.98
CA GLU A 57 11.55 42.05 -14.65
C GLU A 57 11.15 40.99 -15.68
N SER A 58 10.69 39.83 -15.18
CA SER A 58 10.14 38.75 -15.99
C SER A 58 8.85 38.24 -15.38
N LYS A 59 8.08 37.45 -16.14
CA LYS A 59 6.84 36.84 -15.65
C LYS A 59 7.02 35.33 -15.56
N ASP A 60 6.63 34.75 -14.43
CA ASP A 60 6.61 33.29 -14.27
C ASP A 60 5.47 32.65 -15.08
N LYS A 61 5.41 31.31 -15.09
CA LYS A 61 4.35 30.55 -15.78
C LYS A 61 2.93 30.84 -15.27
N LYS A 62 2.80 31.46 -14.09
CA LYS A 62 1.55 31.85 -13.45
C LYS A 62 1.29 33.37 -13.55
N ASN A 63 2.03 34.08 -14.41
CA ASN A 63 1.94 35.53 -14.65
C ASN A 63 2.27 36.39 -13.41
N HIS A 64 3.00 35.84 -12.43
CA HIS A 64 3.57 36.63 -11.34
C HIS A 64 4.83 37.35 -11.82
N ARG A 65 5.00 38.59 -11.39
CA ARG A 65 6.21 39.39 -11.65
C ARG A 65 7.36 38.84 -10.81
N VAL A 66 8.48 38.59 -11.46
CA VAL A 66 9.73 38.10 -10.88
C VAL A 66 10.82 39.11 -11.21
N TYR A 67 11.54 39.54 -10.18
CA TYR A 67 12.61 40.54 -10.30
C TYR A 67 13.95 39.84 -10.15
N LYS A 68 14.90 40.10 -11.04
CA LYS A 68 16.24 39.52 -10.95
C LYS A 68 17.29 40.63 -11.09
N PRO A 69 18.25 40.74 -10.16
CA PRO A 69 19.38 41.63 -10.35
C PRO A 69 20.26 41.08 -11.48
N HIS A 70 20.52 41.91 -12.48
CA HIS A 70 21.46 41.66 -13.55
C HIS A 70 22.67 42.58 -13.35
N ILE A 71 23.74 42.01 -12.82
CA ILE A 71 24.98 42.72 -12.52
C ILE A 71 26.09 42.04 -13.30
N SER A 72 26.77 42.79 -14.16
CA SER A 72 27.95 42.32 -14.89
C SER A 72 29.17 43.13 -14.50
N PHE A 73 30.35 42.50 -14.56
CA PHE A 73 31.60 43.12 -14.17
C PHE A 73 32.75 42.60 -15.05
N SER A 74 33.76 43.45 -15.24
CA SER A 74 35.02 43.06 -15.86
C SER A 74 36.09 42.82 -14.82
N PHE A 75 37.03 41.96 -15.16
CA PHE A 75 38.20 41.64 -14.36
C PHE A 75 39.35 41.25 -15.27
N GLU A 76 40.57 41.30 -14.76
CA GLU A 76 41.77 40.97 -15.53
C GLU A 76 42.53 39.82 -14.89
N ILE A 77 42.95 38.86 -15.73
CA ILE A 77 43.84 37.76 -15.35
C ILE A 77 45.00 37.78 -16.35
N SER A 78 46.22 37.97 -15.84
CA SER A 78 47.45 37.92 -16.62
C SER A 78 47.44 38.79 -17.89
N GLY A 79 46.99 40.04 -17.80
CA GLY A 79 46.95 40.96 -18.95
C GLY A 79 45.72 40.81 -19.86
N LYS A 80 44.86 39.81 -19.62
CA LYS A 80 43.68 39.55 -20.44
C LYS A 80 42.40 39.89 -19.67
N GLN A 81 41.55 40.68 -20.31
CA GLN A 81 40.27 41.09 -19.75
C GLN A 81 39.20 40.01 -19.96
N TYR A 82 38.42 39.77 -18.91
CA TYR A 82 37.30 38.85 -18.86
C TYR A 82 36.08 39.57 -18.29
N THR A 83 34.90 39.00 -18.52
CA THR A 83 33.62 39.51 -18.01
C THR A 83 32.79 38.38 -17.44
N SER A 84 32.13 38.61 -16.32
CA SER A 84 31.18 37.68 -15.70
C SER A 84 29.95 38.46 -15.20
N ALA A 85 28.84 37.75 -15.01
CA ALA A 85 27.61 38.26 -14.42
C ALA A 85 27.14 37.47 -13.19
N GLN A 86 28.00 36.61 -12.66
CA GLN A 86 27.67 35.73 -11.55
C GLN A 86 27.93 36.46 -10.22
N ILE A 87 26.91 36.57 -9.37
CA ILE A 87 27.06 37.21 -8.05
C ILE A 87 27.61 36.18 -7.06
N TYR A 88 27.06 34.97 -7.08
CA TYR A 88 27.46 33.80 -6.29
C TYR A 88 27.13 32.54 -7.09
N ILE A 89 27.70 31.39 -6.74
CA ILE A 89 27.41 30.12 -7.42
C ILE A 89 25.90 29.88 -7.47
N GLY A 90 25.33 29.58 -8.64
CA GLY A 90 23.88 29.39 -8.81
C GLY A 90 23.04 30.67 -8.82
N SER A 91 23.63 31.88 -8.85
CA SER A 91 22.87 33.13 -8.97
C SER A 91 22.13 33.28 -10.31
N GLU A 92 22.53 32.52 -11.33
CA GLU A 92 21.89 32.55 -12.65
C GLU A 92 20.50 31.90 -12.66
N THR A 93 20.31 30.86 -11.87
CA THR A 93 19.04 30.15 -11.73
C THR A 93 18.19 30.72 -10.60
N SER A 94 18.82 31.45 -9.68
CA SER A 94 18.16 32.08 -8.54
C SER A 94 17.42 33.35 -8.98
N SER A 95 16.10 33.32 -8.82
CA SER A 95 15.24 34.51 -8.96
C SER A 95 15.14 35.21 -7.61
N SER A 96 15.32 36.53 -7.54
CA SER A 96 14.98 37.26 -6.31
C SER A 96 13.46 37.31 -6.22
N GLY A 97 12.89 36.70 -5.18
CA GLY A 97 11.44 36.57 -5.04
C GLY A 97 10.75 37.93 -4.87
N SER A 98 11.51 38.98 -4.52
CA SER A 98 11.00 40.34 -4.34
C SER A 98 11.87 41.40 -5.02
N HIS A 99 11.22 42.48 -5.46
CA HIS A 99 11.90 43.69 -5.95
C HIS A 99 12.86 44.28 -4.88
N SER A 100 12.50 44.17 -3.61
CA SER A 100 13.32 44.64 -2.49
C SER A 100 14.67 43.92 -2.43
N GLU A 101 14.67 42.59 -2.53
CA GLU A 101 15.90 41.78 -2.54
C GLU A 101 16.79 42.13 -3.73
N ALA A 102 16.22 42.27 -4.94
CA ALA A 102 16.98 42.67 -6.12
C ALA A 102 17.63 44.05 -5.91
N ASN A 103 16.91 45.00 -5.32
CA ASN A 103 17.40 46.36 -5.07
C ASN A 103 18.57 46.39 -4.07
N VAL A 104 18.66 45.44 -3.13
CA VAL A 104 19.81 45.32 -2.22
C VAL A 104 21.09 45.08 -3.02
N TYR A 105 21.06 44.20 -4.03
CA TYR A 105 22.22 43.92 -4.87
C TYR A 105 22.62 45.12 -5.75
N ILE A 106 21.65 45.80 -6.36
CA ILE A 106 21.92 46.99 -7.18
C ILE A 106 22.58 48.11 -6.36
N ARG A 107 22.08 48.36 -5.15
CA ARG A 107 22.66 49.34 -4.23
C ARG A 107 24.06 48.93 -3.76
N LYS A 108 24.31 47.64 -3.59
CA LYS A 108 25.62 47.11 -3.18
C LYS A 108 26.65 47.19 -4.30
N TYR A 109 26.22 47.04 -5.56
CA TYR A 109 27.08 46.95 -6.74
C TYR A 109 26.66 47.96 -7.83
N PRO A 110 26.79 49.28 -7.59
CA PRO A 110 26.54 50.28 -8.63
C PRO A 110 27.59 50.24 -9.74
N VAL A 111 27.21 50.66 -10.95
CA VAL A 111 28.09 50.75 -12.13
C VAL A 111 29.32 51.62 -11.82
N GLY A 112 30.49 51.19 -12.31
CA GLY A 112 31.77 51.88 -12.12
C GLY A 112 32.44 51.60 -10.76
N LYS A 113 31.77 50.89 -9.84
CA LYS A 113 32.37 50.53 -8.56
C LYS A 113 33.48 49.49 -8.75
N LYS A 114 34.63 49.73 -8.10
CA LYS A 114 35.70 48.73 -7.95
C LYS A 114 35.30 47.70 -6.91
N VAL A 115 35.48 46.42 -7.24
CA VAL A 115 35.08 45.29 -6.41
C VAL A 115 36.16 44.21 -6.44
N MET A 116 36.23 43.42 -5.36
CA MET A 116 37.03 42.18 -5.37
C MET A 116 36.24 41.08 -6.08
N VAL A 117 36.88 40.44 -7.03
CA VAL A 117 36.33 39.36 -7.85
C VAL A 117 37.08 38.08 -7.52
N TYR A 118 36.34 37.00 -7.28
CA TYR A 118 36.88 35.66 -7.04
C TYR A 118 36.73 34.86 -8.33
N TYR A 119 37.85 34.43 -8.92
CA TYR A 119 37.82 33.76 -10.23
C TYR A 119 38.20 32.29 -10.12
N SER A 120 37.58 31.46 -10.96
CA SER A 120 37.85 30.03 -11.02
C SER A 120 39.24 29.79 -11.62
N PRO A 121 40.14 29.07 -10.92
CA PRO A 121 41.45 28.72 -11.48
C PRO A 121 41.34 27.58 -12.51
N THR A 122 40.22 26.85 -12.52
CA THR A 122 39.97 25.71 -13.41
C THR A 122 39.23 26.12 -14.68
N GLU A 123 38.31 27.10 -14.59
CA GLU A 123 37.51 27.58 -15.72
C GLU A 123 37.79 29.06 -16.02
N ASN A 124 38.46 29.32 -17.14
CA ASN A 124 38.78 30.69 -17.56
C ASN A 124 37.51 31.49 -17.88
N GLY A 125 37.29 32.58 -17.16
CA GLY A 125 36.14 33.49 -17.35
C GLY A 125 35.01 33.27 -16.35
N GLU A 126 35.02 32.19 -15.58
CA GLU A 126 34.12 32.03 -14.44
C GLU A 126 34.64 32.86 -13.26
N ALA A 127 33.79 33.75 -12.75
CA ALA A 127 34.12 34.57 -11.60
C ALA A 127 32.87 35.06 -10.89
N LEU A 128 33.01 35.34 -9.60
CA LEU A 128 31.92 35.70 -8.70
C LEU A 128 32.27 36.85 -7.75
N LEU A 129 31.25 37.59 -7.32
CA LEU A 129 31.37 38.73 -6.39
C LEU A 129 31.34 38.31 -4.92
N GLU A 130 30.63 37.22 -4.62
CA GLU A 130 30.40 36.74 -3.27
C GLU A 130 30.67 35.22 -3.18
N PRO A 131 31.84 34.80 -2.66
CA PRO A 131 32.16 33.39 -2.50
C PRO A 131 31.39 32.77 -1.34
N GLY A 132 31.41 31.44 -1.30
CA GLY A 132 30.79 30.66 -0.24
C GLY A 132 29.34 30.29 -0.50
N THR A 133 28.77 29.61 0.48
CA THR A 133 27.40 29.09 0.41
C THR A 133 26.37 30.16 0.79
N LYS A 134 25.33 30.30 -0.03
CA LYS A 134 24.12 31.06 0.29
C LYS A 134 22.98 30.16 0.80
N THR A 135 21.99 30.78 1.43
CA THR A 135 20.77 30.13 1.93
C THR A 135 20.07 29.27 0.87
N GLY A 136 20.12 29.70 -0.39
CA GLY A 136 19.53 28.95 -1.52
C GLY A 136 20.07 27.52 -1.67
N HIS A 137 21.38 27.29 -1.45
CA HIS A 137 21.94 25.93 -1.56
C HIS A 137 21.43 25.01 -0.46
N TYR A 138 21.31 25.51 0.78
CA TYR A 138 20.75 24.74 1.89
C TYR A 138 19.27 24.44 1.68
N LEU A 139 18.52 25.38 1.11
CA LEU A 139 17.12 25.17 0.77
C LEU A 139 16.95 24.05 -0.27
N LEU A 140 17.76 24.08 -1.33
CA LEU A 140 17.72 23.07 -2.39
C LEU A 140 18.10 21.67 -1.85
N LEU A 141 19.15 21.59 -1.03
CA LEU A 141 19.53 20.36 -0.31
C LEU A 141 18.39 19.88 0.61
N GLY A 142 17.77 20.79 1.35
CA GLY A 142 16.67 20.49 2.28
C GLY A 142 15.43 19.95 1.56
N ILE A 143 15.03 20.55 0.43
CA ILE A 143 13.91 20.07 -0.38
C ILE A 143 14.22 18.68 -0.94
N GLY A 144 15.40 18.49 -1.52
CA GLY A 144 15.81 17.18 -2.05
C GLY A 144 15.83 16.09 -0.96
N ALA A 145 16.40 16.39 0.20
CA ALA A 145 16.42 15.50 1.36
C ALA A 145 15.01 15.20 1.88
N LEU A 146 14.13 16.19 1.96
CA LEU A 146 12.74 16.00 2.37
C LEU A 146 12.00 15.05 1.43
N PHE A 147 12.11 15.25 0.11
CA PHE A 147 11.51 14.35 -0.87
C PHE A 147 12.07 12.92 -0.77
N GLY A 148 13.39 12.80 -0.57
CA GLY A 148 14.07 11.53 -0.32
C GLY A 148 13.54 10.81 0.91
N LEU A 149 13.47 11.49 2.06
CA LEU A 149 13.01 10.94 3.33
C LEU A 149 11.52 10.57 3.30
N VAL A 150 10.69 11.42 2.71
CA VAL A 150 9.25 11.12 2.53
C VAL A 150 9.08 9.90 1.63
N GLY A 151 9.79 9.85 0.49
CA GLY A 151 9.77 8.69 -0.40
C GLY A 151 10.18 7.40 0.33
N PHE A 152 11.30 7.44 1.06
CA PHE A 152 11.79 6.31 1.85
C PHE A 152 10.83 5.88 2.97
N GLY A 153 10.19 6.84 3.66
CA GLY A 153 9.18 6.54 4.67
C GLY A 153 7.95 5.86 4.08
N ILE A 154 7.50 6.30 2.89
CA ILE A 154 6.38 5.69 2.18
C ILE A 154 6.75 4.28 1.71
N THR A 155 7.94 4.06 1.15
CA THR A 155 8.37 2.71 0.73
C THR A 155 8.48 1.78 1.92
N LEU A 156 9.15 2.19 3.01
CA LEU A 156 9.35 1.36 4.20
C LEU A 156 8.01 0.98 4.85
N SER A 157 7.12 1.95 5.03
CA SER A 157 5.78 1.68 5.60
C SER A 157 4.93 0.76 4.71
N SER A 158 5.10 0.83 3.39
CA SER A 158 4.42 -0.04 2.45
C SER A 158 4.99 -1.46 2.44
N LEU A 159 6.31 -1.61 2.52
CA LEU A 159 6.99 -2.91 2.65
C LEU A 159 6.60 -3.62 3.94
N LEU A 160 6.51 -2.89 5.07
CA LEU A 160 6.04 -3.46 6.34
C LEU A 160 4.61 -4.00 6.23
N LYS A 161 3.70 -3.29 5.56
CA LYS A 161 2.33 -3.77 5.31
C LYS A 161 2.32 -5.03 4.45
N ILE A 162 3.15 -5.09 3.40
CA ILE A 162 3.28 -6.28 2.54
C ILE A 162 3.80 -7.47 3.36
N ALA A 163 4.80 -7.25 4.22
CA ALA A 163 5.35 -8.30 5.08
C ALA A 163 4.31 -8.83 6.09
N VAL A 164 3.51 -7.96 6.69
CA VAL A 164 2.41 -8.37 7.59
C VAL A 164 1.35 -9.18 6.82
N LEU A 165 0.96 -8.78 5.62
CA LEU A 165 0.02 -9.53 4.80
C LEU A 165 0.58 -10.90 4.37
N ALA A 166 1.87 -10.96 4.01
CA ALA A 166 2.54 -12.19 3.62
C ALA A 166 2.68 -13.17 4.80
N THR A 167 3.00 -12.68 6.01
CA THR A 167 3.05 -13.51 7.22
C THR A 167 1.67 -14.04 7.61
N MET A 168 0.61 -13.23 7.50
CA MET A 168 -0.78 -13.69 7.73
C MET A 168 -1.18 -14.79 6.73
N LEU A 169 -0.85 -14.65 5.44
CA LEU A 169 -1.05 -15.70 4.44
C LEU A 169 -0.28 -16.98 4.78
N GLY A 170 0.99 -16.87 5.20
CA GLY A 170 1.82 -18.01 5.59
C GLY A 170 1.28 -18.79 6.79
N VAL A 171 0.76 -18.09 7.81
CA VAL A 171 0.11 -18.72 8.97
C VAL A 171 -1.13 -19.52 8.55
N VAL A 172 -1.96 -18.97 7.66
CA VAL A 172 -3.15 -19.65 7.15
C VAL A 172 -2.76 -20.91 6.36
N VAL A 173 -1.82 -20.81 5.42
CA VAL A 173 -1.36 -21.97 4.63
C VAL A 173 -0.71 -23.03 5.52
N GLY A 174 0.12 -22.65 6.49
CA GLY A 174 0.74 -23.57 7.44
C GLY A 174 -0.27 -24.32 8.31
N ALA A 175 -1.36 -23.66 8.73
CA ALA A 175 -2.45 -24.29 9.47
C ALA A 175 -3.23 -25.31 8.60
N PHE A 176 -3.37 -25.07 7.30
CA PHE A 176 -4.05 -25.98 6.38
C PHE A 176 -3.21 -27.19 5.94
N PHE A 177 -1.87 -27.06 5.86
CA PHE A 177 -0.98 -28.13 5.40
C PHE A 177 -0.19 -28.84 6.50
N GLY A 178 -0.24 -28.37 7.75
CA GLY A 178 0.53 -28.91 8.89
C GLY A 178 0.11 -30.27 9.45
N LYS A 179 -0.75 -31.04 8.76
CA LYS A 179 -1.27 -32.33 9.27
C LYS A 179 -1.21 -33.46 8.23
N SER A 180 -0.01 -33.80 7.77
CA SER A 180 0.25 -35.11 7.16
C SER A 180 1.51 -35.71 7.77
N LYS A 181 1.38 -36.29 8.97
CA LYS A 181 2.34 -37.30 9.43
C LYS A 181 1.98 -38.60 8.74
N GLU A 182 2.87 -39.04 7.89
CA GLU A 182 2.84 -40.33 7.19
C GLU A 182 2.98 -41.45 8.23
N ASP A 183 1.88 -42.11 8.58
CA ASP A 183 1.89 -43.29 9.45
C ASP A 183 2.34 -44.51 8.62
N HIS A 184 3.64 -44.81 8.65
CA HIS A 184 4.18 -46.03 8.07
C HIS A 184 3.77 -47.23 8.93
N ARG A 185 2.62 -47.83 8.61
CA ARG A 185 2.22 -49.16 9.11
C ARG A 185 2.65 -50.24 8.08
N PRO A 186 3.34 -51.32 8.48
CA PRO A 186 3.73 -52.37 7.55
C PRO A 186 2.52 -53.19 7.07
N THR A 187 2.51 -53.49 5.77
CA THR A 187 1.46 -54.23 5.06
C THR A 187 1.38 -55.69 5.54
N PRO A 188 0.19 -56.24 5.88
CA PRO A 188 0.03 -57.66 6.15
C PRO A 188 0.12 -58.50 4.87
N GLN A 189 0.90 -59.58 4.89
CA GLN A 189 0.94 -60.58 3.81
C GLN A 189 -0.36 -61.39 3.76
N ALA A 190 -0.87 -61.64 2.55
CA ALA A 190 -2.07 -62.44 2.30
C ALA A 190 -1.78 -63.95 2.38
N PRO A 191 -2.64 -64.78 3.02
CA PRO A 191 -2.51 -66.23 2.92
C PRO A 191 -3.13 -66.75 1.62
N SER A 192 -2.34 -67.56 0.92
CA SER A 192 -2.70 -68.33 -0.28
C SER A 192 -3.59 -69.52 0.07
N SER A 193 -4.84 -69.55 -0.41
CA SER A 193 -5.57 -70.80 -0.67
C SER A 193 -6.76 -70.57 -1.61
N ASN A 194 -6.67 -71.09 -2.84
CA ASN A 194 -7.76 -71.13 -3.82
C ASN A 194 -8.66 -72.35 -3.57
N ASN A 195 -9.93 -72.14 -3.16
CA ASN A 195 -10.97 -73.18 -3.24
C ASN A 195 -12.36 -72.57 -3.54
N PRO A 196 -13.00 -72.88 -4.69
CA PRO A 196 -14.25 -72.23 -5.15
C PRO A 196 -15.56 -72.64 -4.43
N SER A 197 -15.50 -73.30 -3.28
CA SER A 197 -16.70 -73.82 -2.59
C SER A 197 -17.18 -72.98 -1.39
N ASP A 198 -16.44 -71.95 -0.95
CA ASP A 198 -16.80 -71.11 0.21
C ASP A 198 -17.73 -69.91 -0.14
N TYR A 199 -17.82 -69.54 -1.42
CA TYR A 199 -18.63 -68.39 -1.84
C TYR A 199 -20.14 -68.68 -1.84
N ARG A 200 -20.55 -69.94 -2.06
CA ARG A 200 -21.98 -70.34 -2.06
C ARG A 200 -22.64 -70.31 -0.68
N LYS A 201 -21.87 -70.42 0.41
CA LYS A 201 -22.38 -70.36 1.79
C LYS A 201 -22.55 -68.93 2.30
N LYS A 202 -21.79 -67.97 1.76
CA LYS A 202 -21.88 -66.55 2.14
C LYS A 202 -22.95 -65.79 1.34
N ILE A 203 -23.20 -66.15 0.09
CA ILE A 203 -24.20 -65.48 -0.75
C ILE A 203 -25.65 -65.79 -0.27
N SER A 204 -25.94 -67.01 0.20
CA SER A 204 -27.27 -67.34 0.77
C SER A 204 -27.53 -66.76 2.17
N ALA A 205 -26.52 -66.22 2.84
CA ALA A 205 -26.66 -65.51 4.12
C ALA A 205 -26.85 -63.99 3.94
N VAL A 206 -26.50 -63.44 2.78
CA VAL A 206 -26.61 -62.00 2.47
C VAL A 206 -27.97 -61.68 1.83
N GLU A 207 -28.53 -62.55 0.98
CA GLU A 207 -29.87 -62.34 0.40
C GLU A 207 -31.02 -62.41 1.41
N LYS A 208 -30.80 -63.03 2.59
CA LYS A 208 -31.80 -63.08 3.67
C LYS A 208 -31.79 -61.84 4.58
N LYS A 209 -30.81 -60.93 4.43
CA LYS A 209 -30.70 -59.68 5.21
C LYS A 209 -30.99 -58.40 4.41
N LEU A 210 -31.32 -58.51 3.12
CA LEU A 210 -31.59 -57.39 2.22
C LEU A 210 -33.08 -57.09 1.97
N SER A 211 -34.04 -57.75 2.64
CA SER A 211 -35.48 -57.44 2.54
C SER A 211 -36.05 -56.62 3.71
N SER A 212 -35.23 -56.11 4.63
CA SER A 212 -35.71 -55.26 5.71
C SER A 212 -34.67 -54.22 6.07
N SER A 213 -35.10 -52.95 6.11
CA SER A 213 -34.33 -51.78 6.55
C SER A 213 -33.50 -51.09 5.45
N ASN A 214 -34.18 -50.48 4.49
CA ASN A 214 -33.62 -49.34 3.78
C ASN A 214 -33.68 -48.10 4.68
N HIS A 215 -32.56 -47.84 5.37
CA HIS A 215 -32.23 -46.51 5.87
C HIS A 215 -30.86 -46.11 5.33
N ASN A 216 -30.91 -45.13 4.44
CA ASN A 216 -30.02 -44.00 4.22
C ASN A 216 -28.51 -44.15 3.93
N GLU A 217 -28.18 -43.44 2.84
CA GLU A 217 -27.04 -42.56 2.61
C GLU A 217 -25.73 -43.15 2.08
N GLY A 218 -25.36 -42.65 0.90
CA GLY A 218 -24.08 -42.83 0.25
C GLY A 218 -23.75 -41.62 -0.61
N VAL A 219 -23.05 -40.68 0.02
CA VAL A 219 -22.18 -39.61 -0.50
C VAL A 219 -21.71 -39.77 -1.96
N GLN A 220 -21.80 -38.68 -2.73
CA GLN A 220 -20.85 -38.40 -3.82
C GLN A 220 -20.30 -36.98 -3.71
N LYS A 221 -18.98 -36.94 -3.84
CA LYS A 221 -18.07 -35.81 -3.76
C LYS A 221 -18.03 -35.15 -5.15
N GLY A 222 -18.22 -33.85 -5.23
CA GLY A 222 -18.09 -33.09 -6.47
C GLY A 222 -17.78 -31.65 -6.16
N ASN A 223 -16.58 -31.22 -6.56
CA ASN A 223 -16.14 -29.83 -6.59
C ASN A 223 -17.22 -28.90 -7.14
N ASN A 224 -17.26 -27.65 -6.65
CA ASN A 224 -17.13 -26.45 -7.47
C ASN A 224 -17.24 -25.19 -6.60
N ASN A 225 -16.36 -24.23 -6.91
CA ASN A 225 -16.38 -22.84 -6.45
C ASN A 225 -17.79 -22.25 -6.44
N CYS A 226 -18.08 -21.45 -5.42
CA CYS A 226 -18.89 -20.23 -5.50
C CYS A 226 -18.93 -19.61 -4.10
N GLU A 227 -18.13 -18.57 -3.94
CA GLU A 227 -18.20 -17.58 -2.88
C GLU A 227 -19.48 -16.77 -3.12
N ILE A 228 -20.49 -16.94 -2.24
CA ILE A 228 -21.66 -16.07 -2.21
C ILE A 228 -21.50 -15.26 -0.93
N ASN A 229 -21.14 -14.00 -1.13
CA ASN A 229 -20.99 -12.99 -0.10
C ASN A 229 -22.38 -12.67 0.48
N LEU A 230 -22.62 -13.11 1.72
CA LEU A 230 -23.87 -12.90 2.45
C LEU A 230 -23.88 -11.60 3.27
N ASP A 231 -22.77 -10.86 3.30
CA ASP A 231 -22.58 -9.75 4.22
C ASP A 231 -23.22 -8.44 3.73
N GLU A 232 -23.64 -8.35 2.47
CA GLU A 232 -24.12 -7.10 1.89
C GLU A 232 -25.63 -6.86 2.05
N GLU A 233 -26.46 -7.90 2.28
CA GLU A 233 -27.90 -7.74 2.55
C GLU A 233 -28.30 -7.90 4.03
N MET A 234 -27.43 -8.41 4.90
CA MET A 234 -27.75 -8.55 6.33
C MET A 234 -27.49 -7.28 7.16
N SER A 235 -26.84 -6.26 6.58
CA SER A 235 -26.56 -4.99 7.27
C SER A 235 -27.77 -4.05 7.37
N THR A 236 -28.83 -4.29 6.58
CA THR A 236 -30.08 -3.50 6.62
C THR A 236 -31.10 -4.01 7.63
N PHE A 237 -30.90 -5.18 8.26
CA PHE A 237 -31.87 -5.76 9.19
C PHE A 237 -31.53 -5.60 10.69
N ASN A 238 -30.39 -5.02 11.03
CA ASN A 238 -30.02 -4.73 12.41
C ASN A 238 -30.51 -3.34 12.84
N LYS A 239 -31.82 -3.21 13.00
CA LYS A 239 -32.40 -2.18 13.87
C LYS A 239 -33.77 -2.62 14.39
N VAL A 240 -33.76 -3.64 15.25
CA VAL A 240 -34.81 -3.74 16.26
C VAL A 240 -34.11 -3.66 17.60
N SER A 241 -34.17 -2.46 18.16
CA SER A 241 -33.70 -2.12 19.49
C SER A 241 -34.47 -2.96 20.50
N ALA A 242 -33.75 -3.69 21.34
CA ALA A 242 -34.33 -4.40 22.46
C ALA A 242 -34.90 -3.36 23.45
N THR A 243 -36.20 -3.14 23.42
CA THR A 243 -36.91 -2.57 24.56
C THR A 243 -38.38 -2.97 24.52
N ASN A 244 -38.79 -3.65 25.60
CA ASN A 244 -40.15 -3.91 26.05
C ASN A 244 -41.07 -4.75 25.15
N ILE A 245 -41.40 -5.97 25.61
CA ILE A 245 -42.76 -6.42 25.96
C ILE A 245 -42.65 -7.81 26.62
N LEU A 246 -43.07 -7.90 27.88
CA LEU A 246 -43.54 -9.12 28.57
C LEU A 246 -45.09 -9.12 28.46
N PRO A 247 -45.80 -10.14 28.97
CA PRO A 247 -45.65 -11.58 28.81
C PRO A 247 -47.00 -12.19 28.36
N GLN A 248 -47.07 -13.10 27.39
CA GLN A 248 -48.13 -14.13 27.22
C GLN A 248 -48.04 -14.81 25.84
N ASP A 249 -48.34 -16.11 25.89
CA ASP A 249 -48.86 -17.01 24.86
C ASP A 249 -47.96 -17.47 23.70
N GLU A 250 -47.73 -18.79 23.73
CA GLU A 250 -47.05 -19.72 22.82
C GLU A 250 -46.78 -19.24 21.38
N PRO A 251 -45.51 -19.35 20.95
CA PRO A 251 -45.21 -20.26 19.84
C PRO A 251 -43.85 -20.96 20.00
N TRP A 252 -43.79 -22.00 20.85
CA TRP A 252 -42.76 -23.03 20.67
C TRP A 252 -43.17 -23.83 19.43
N LYS A 253 -42.41 -23.87 18.35
CA LYS A 253 -41.24 -24.73 18.10
C LYS A 253 -40.94 -24.40 16.63
N TYR A 254 -39.86 -23.82 16.17
CA TYR A 254 -38.47 -24.22 16.27
C TYR A 254 -37.67 -23.00 15.79
N GLN A 255 -36.91 -22.40 16.69
CA GLN A 255 -35.86 -21.49 16.29
C GLN A 255 -34.64 -22.32 15.93
N TRP A 256 -33.98 -22.02 14.82
CA TRP A 256 -32.84 -22.76 14.30
C TRP A 256 -31.61 -21.87 14.27
N ILE A 257 -30.48 -22.48 14.61
CA ILE A 257 -29.16 -21.88 14.51
C ILE A 257 -28.44 -22.58 13.37
N ILE A 258 -28.04 -21.80 12.36
CA ILE A 258 -27.18 -22.27 11.27
C ILE A 258 -25.75 -22.25 11.80
N LYS A 259 -25.15 -23.43 11.91
CA LYS A 259 -23.77 -23.62 12.35
C LYS A 259 -22.84 -23.35 11.16
N GLY A 260 -22.06 -22.27 11.24
CA GLY A 260 -20.93 -22.01 10.36
C GLY A 260 -19.64 -22.60 10.92
N GLU A 261 -18.59 -22.64 10.11
CA GLU A 261 -17.26 -23.12 10.57
C GLU A 261 -16.66 -22.17 11.61
N ASP A 262 -16.88 -20.86 11.47
CA ASP A 262 -16.33 -19.83 12.36
C ASP A 262 -17.35 -19.22 13.31
N LYS A 263 -18.65 -19.26 12.97
CA LYS A 263 -19.70 -18.61 13.75
C LYS A 263 -21.08 -19.22 13.53
N ASP A 264 -21.87 -19.19 14.59
CA ASP A 264 -23.26 -19.60 14.59
C ASP A 264 -24.19 -18.42 14.27
N TYR A 265 -25.17 -18.64 13.41
CA TYR A 265 -26.13 -17.63 12.95
C TYR A 265 -27.55 -18.01 13.37
N GLY A 266 -28.25 -17.10 14.04
CA GLY A 266 -29.63 -17.31 14.49
C GLY A 266 -29.97 -16.47 15.73
N PRO A 267 -31.13 -16.71 16.35
CA PRO A 267 -32.15 -17.70 15.99
C PRO A 267 -32.99 -17.31 14.75
N TYR A 268 -33.28 -18.26 13.87
CA TYR A 268 -34.17 -18.08 12.71
C TYR A 268 -35.38 -19.02 12.75
N THR A 269 -36.50 -18.62 12.17
CA THR A 269 -37.62 -19.53 11.95
C THR A 269 -37.31 -20.54 10.85
N PHE A 270 -37.97 -21.70 10.88
CA PHE A 270 -37.83 -22.74 9.86
C PHE A 270 -38.05 -22.22 8.43
N GLU A 271 -39.07 -21.38 8.24
CA GLU A 271 -39.42 -20.78 6.94
C GLU A 271 -38.28 -19.91 6.40
N LYS A 272 -37.63 -19.13 7.26
CA LYS A 272 -36.54 -18.24 6.89
C LYS A 272 -35.27 -19.02 6.52
N VAL A 273 -35.01 -20.15 7.18
CA VAL A 273 -33.90 -21.05 6.83
C VAL A 273 -34.11 -21.67 5.45
N VAL A 274 -35.35 -22.08 5.12
CA VAL A 274 -35.68 -22.62 3.78
C VAL A 274 -35.57 -21.55 2.71
N ASP A 275 -36.01 -20.32 2.99
CA ASP A 275 -35.89 -19.19 2.08
C ASP A 275 -34.41 -18.87 1.78
N PHE A 276 -33.54 -18.85 2.79
CA PHE A 276 -32.10 -18.70 2.59
C PHE A 276 -31.47 -19.83 1.78
N PHE A 277 -31.94 -21.06 1.93
CA PHE A 277 -31.51 -22.18 1.08
C PHE A 277 -31.93 -21.98 -0.38
N ASN A 278 -33.19 -21.60 -0.62
CA ASN A 278 -33.72 -21.38 -1.97
C ASN A 278 -33.03 -20.19 -2.69
N GLN A 279 -32.64 -19.16 -1.95
CA GLN A 279 -31.87 -18.02 -2.45
C GLN A 279 -30.38 -18.33 -2.67
N GLY A 280 -29.93 -19.57 -2.40
CA GLY A 280 -28.52 -19.97 -2.51
C GLY A 280 -27.60 -19.35 -1.45
N LYS A 281 -28.18 -18.63 -0.48
CA LYS A 281 -27.47 -17.98 0.63
C LYS A 281 -26.87 -19.02 1.58
N VAL A 282 -27.54 -20.16 1.74
CA VAL A 282 -27.05 -21.27 2.57
C VAL A 282 -27.03 -22.57 1.76
N LYS A 283 -25.88 -23.25 1.75
CA LYS A 283 -25.67 -24.51 1.02
C LYS A 283 -26.19 -25.73 1.80
N GLY A 284 -26.45 -26.84 1.10
CA GLY A 284 -27.00 -28.07 1.70
C GLY A 284 -26.12 -28.75 2.75
N GLN A 285 -24.83 -28.42 2.78
CA GLN A 285 -23.82 -28.91 3.74
C GLN A 285 -23.80 -28.16 5.08
N HIS A 286 -24.48 -27.00 5.18
CA HIS A 286 -24.59 -26.31 6.45
C HIS A 286 -25.49 -27.09 7.41
N ARG A 287 -25.15 -27.02 8.69
CA ARG A 287 -25.80 -27.77 9.76
C ARG A 287 -26.72 -26.85 10.54
N CYS A 288 -27.89 -27.34 10.93
CA CYS A 288 -28.84 -26.60 11.75
C CYS A 288 -29.14 -27.35 13.04
N SER A 289 -29.27 -26.62 14.14
CA SER A 289 -29.75 -27.17 15.42
C SER A 289 -30.88 -26.32 16.00
N PRO A 290 -31.85 -26.91 16.71
CA PRO A 290 -32.83 -26.14 17.48
C PRO A 290 -32.14 -25.22 18.50
N ALA A 291 -32.70 -24.02 18.71
CA ALA A 291 -32.17 -23.04 19.65
C ALA A 291 -32.28 -23.49 21.12
N SER A 292 -33.21 -24.40 21.41
CA SER A 292 -33.35 -25.06 22.71
C SER A 292 -32.31 -26.16 22.96
N GLY A 293 -31.43 -26.45 22.01
CA GLY A 293 -30.55 -27.62 22.01
C GLY A 293 -31.27 -28.88 21.50
N GLY A 294 -30.56 -29.70 20.71
CA GLY A 294 -31.14 -30.89 20.07
C GLY A 294 -30.28 -31.44 18.94
N GLU A 295 -30.83 -32.40 18.20
CA GLU A 295 -30.14 -33.09 17.10
C GLU A 295 -29.73 -32.14 15.97
N ILE A 296 -28.48 -32.27 15.51
CA ILE A 296 -27.91 -31.44 14.44
C ILE A 296 -28.18 -32.12 13.10
N VAL A 297 -28.97 -31.46 12.26
CA VAL A 297 -29.38 -31.97 10.94
C VAL A 297 -28.81 -31.12 9.80
N ASN A 298 -28.60 -31.73 8.64
CA ASN A 298 -28.19 -31.00 7.43
C ASN A 298 -29.38 -30.23 6.84
N ILE A 299 -29.14 -29.04 6.29
CA ILE A 299 -30.20 -28.22 5.68
C ILE A 299 -30.84 -28.93 4.49
N SER A 300 -30.07 -29.70 3.72
CA SER A 300 -30.61 -30.51 2.62
C SER A 300 -31.68 -31.52 3.09
N THR A 301 -31.52 -32.09 4.29
CA THR A 301 -32.49 -33.01 4.91
C THR A 301 -33.75 -32.28 5.37
N ILE A 302 -33.61 -31.04 5.83
CA ILE A 302 -34.72 -30.17 6.25
C ILE A 302 -35.61 -29.79 5.05
N VAL A 303 -35.01 -29.37 3.94
CA VAL A 303 -35.75 -28.92 2.74
C VAL A 303 -36.52 -30.09 2.11
N LYS A 304 -35.92 -31.29 2.07
CA LYS A 304 -36.60 -32.51 1.62
C LYS A 304 -37.83 -32.85 2.46
N LYS A 305 -37.81 -32.57 3.76
CA LYS A 305 -38.92 -32.85 4.68
C LYS A 305 -40.10 -31.88 4.54
N LYS A 306 -39.90 -30.69 3.98
CA LYS A 306 -40.98 -29.72 3.66
C LYS A 306 -41.66 -30.02 2.32
N ALA A 307 -40.94 -30.68 1.41
CA ALA A 307 -41.45 -31.07 0.08
C ALA A 307 -42.23 -32.40 0.09
N SER A 308 -42.30 -33.06 1.24
CA SER A 308 -43.11 -34.25 1.54
C SER A 308 -44.34 -33.86 2.34
#